data_AF-A0A540KVL4-F1
#
_entry.id   AF-A0A540KVL4-F1
#
_cell.length_a   1.000
_cell.length_b   1.000
_cell.length_c   1.000
_cell.angle_alpha   90.00
_cell.angle_beta   90.00
_cell.angle_gamma   90.00
#
_symmetry.space_group_name_H-M   'P 1'
#
loop_
_entity.id
_entity.type
_entity.pdbx_description
1 polymer ?
#
loop_
_entity_poly.entity_id
_entity_poly.type
_entity_poly.pdbx_seq_one_letter_code
_entity_poly.pdbx_strand_id
1 'polypeptide(L)'
;MLDTGQKYIYTGSSDHSVYIYDLVTGAQVARLDHHEGPVRDCSWHPLYPILVSSSWDGTVARWEFPGDDQVPTLMRPKLRPRRVFY
;
A
#
# COMPACT_ATOMS: atom_id res chain seq x y z
N MET A 1 -13.45 17.88 -17.45
CA MET A 1 -13.15 17.55 -16.04
C MET A 1 -13.74 16.18 -15.78
N LEU A 2 -13.04 15.10 -16.14
CA LEU A 2 -13.57 13.74 -16.04
C LEU A 2 -13.00 13.10 -14.78
N ASP A 3 -13.84 13.16 -13.74
CA ASP A 3 -14.02 12.18 -12.68
C ASP A 3 -12.81 11.27 -12.40
N THR A 4 -11.87 11.78 -11.59
CA THR A 4 -10.96 10.91 -10.81
C THR A 4 -11.75 10.26 -9.69
N GLY A 5 -12.83 9.56 -10.03
CA GLY A 5 -13.56 8.72 -9.10
C GLY A 5 -12.53 7.77 -8.51
N GLN A 6 -12.19 7.97 -7.23
CA GLN A 6 -11.30 7.09 -6.49
C GLN A 6 -11.92 5.71 -6.52
N LYS A 7 -11.50 4.90 -7.50
CA LYS A 7 -12.06 3.56 -7.77
C LYS A 7 -11.86 2.62 -6.57
N TYR A 8 -10.89 2.92 -5.71
CA TYR A 8 -10.51 2.07 -4.59
C TYR A 8 -10.59 2.83 -3.28
N ILE A 9 -11.18 2.19 -2.27
CA ILE A 9 -11.11 2.59 -0.86
C ILE A 9 -10.02 1.77 -0.21
N TYR A 10 -9.16 2.42 0.58
CA TYR A 10 -8.15 1.75 1.39
C TYR A 10 -8.36 2.10 2.86
N THR A 11 -8.16 1.13 3.73
CA THR A 11 -8.34 1.29 5.18
C THR A 11 -7.20 0.58 5.91
N GLY A 12 -6.51 1.33 6.77
CA GLY A 12 -5.60 0.75 7.74
C GLY A 12 -6.40 0.33 8.97
N SER A 13 -6.21 -0.90 9.42
CA SER A 13 -6.91 -1.43 10.58
C SER A 13 -5.92 -1.73 11.71
N SER A 14 -6.44 -1.78 12.93
CA SER A 14 -5.66 -2.08 14.13
C SER A 14 -5.25 -3.55 14.22
N ASP A 15 -5.80 -4.40 13.35
CA ASP A 15 -5.43 -5.83 13.18
C ASP A 15 -4.15 -6.05 12.38
N HIS A 16 -3.36 -4.97 12.19
CA HIS A 16 -2.07 -4.96 11.48
C HIS A 16 -2.19 -5.13 9.95
N SER A 17 -3.42 -5.15 9.43
CA SER A 17 -3.71 -5.31 8.02
C SER A 17 -4.13 -3.99 7.37
N VAL A 18 -3.80 -3.84 6.08
CA VAL A 18 -4.43 -2.83 5.22
C VAL A 18 -5.40 -3.52 4.27
N TYR A 19 -6.64 -3.07 4.26
CA TYR A 19 -7.68 -3.59 3.39
C TYR A 19 -7.94 -2.62 2.25
N ILE A 20 -8.12 -3.17 1.05
CA ILE A 20 -8.51 -2.42 -0.14
C ILE A 20 -9.80 -2.99 -0.70
N TYR A 21 -10.72 -2.08 -0.96
CA TYR A 21 -12.05 -2.36 -1.50
C TYR A 21 -12.23 -1.63 -2.82
N ASP A 22 -12.88 -2.28 -3.77
CA ASP A 22 -13.36 -1.63 -4.99
C ASP A 22 -14.66 -0.90 -4.65
N LEU A 23 -14.71 0.40 -4.96
CA LEU A 23 -15.84 1.26 -4.66
C LEU A 23 -17.04 0.93 -5.55
N VAL A 24 -16.81 0.41 -6.76
CA VAL A 24 -17.87 0.07 -7.72
C VAL A 24 -18.57 -1.23 -7.34
N THR A 25 -17.79 -2.26 -7.01
CA THR A 25 -18.33 -3.60 -6.69
C THR A 25 -18.58 -3.82 -5.19
N GLY A 26 -17.97 -3.01 -4.32
CA GLY A 26 -17.96 -3.21 -2.87
C GLY A 26 -17.17 -4.45 -2.42
N ALA A 27 -16.49 -5.13 -3.34
CA ALA A 27 -15.73 -6.32 -3.03
C ALA A 27 -14.37 -5.96 -2.43
N GLN A 28 -13.90 -6.81 -1.52
CA GLN A 28 -12.54 -6.74 -1.01
C GLN A 28 -11.58 -7.24 -2.10
N VAL A 29 -10.76 -6.33 -2.63
CA VAL A 29 -9.81 -6.63 -3.71
C VAL A 29 -8.52 -7.21 -3.16
N ALA A 30 -8.04 -6.65 -2.04
CA ALA A 30 -6.77 -7.05 -1.46
C ALA A 30 -6.74 -6.90 0.05
N ARG A 31 -5.94 -7.76 0.66
CA ARG A 31 -5.54 -7.70 2.07
C ARG A 31 -4.02 -7.68 2.11
N LEU A 32 -3.47 -6.70 2.81
CA LEU A 32 -2.05 -6.46 2.92
C LEU A 32 -1.59 -6.74 4.34
N ASP A 33 -1.02 -7.93 4.53
CA ASP A 33 -0.55 -8.43 5.82
C ASP A 33 0.98 -8.36 5.90
N HIS A 34 1.51 -7.17 6.15
CA HIS A 34 2.96 -6.98 6.33
C HIS A 34 3.34 -6.42 7.68
N HIS A 35 2.50 -5.59 8.27
CA HIS A 35 2.81 -4.92 9.52
C HIS A 35 2.64 -5.90 10.69
N GLU A 36 3.50 -5.77 11.68
CA GLU A 36 3.41 -6.51 12.95
C GLU A 36 2.69 -5.66 14.01
N GLY A 37 2.57 -4.36 13.77
CA GLY A 37 1.88 -3.38 14.62
C GLY A 37 0.64 -2.78 13.96
N PRO A 38 -0.20 -2.05 14.72
CA PRO A 38 -1.41 -1.43 14.19
C PRO A 38 -1.05 -0.36 13.15
N VAL A 39 -1.73 -0.42 12.00
CA VAL A 39 -1.56 0.56 10.93
C VAL A 39 -2.18 1.87 11.38
N ARG A 40 -1.40 2.94 11.39
CA ARG A 40 -1.83 4.26 11.84
C ARG A 40 -2.30 5.13 10.71
N ASP A 41 -1.61 5.04 9.58
CA ASP A 41 -1.89 5.87 8.43
C ASP A 41 -1.60 5.14 7.13
N CYS A 42 -2.33 5.52 6.10
CA CYS A 42 -2.18 5.00 4.75
C CYS A 42 -2.49 6.13 3.77
N SER A 43 -1.62 6.32 2.77
CA SER A 43 -1.74 7.41 1.82
C SER A 43 -1.46 6.92 0.40
N TRP A 44 -2.36 7.28 -0.51
CA TRP A 44 -2.26 6.95 -1.93
C TRP A 44 -1.60 8.08 -2.72
N HIS A 45 -0.73 7.73 -3.67
CA HIS A 45 -0.09 8.70 -4.53
C HIS A 45 -1.05 9.19 -5.64
N PRO A 46 -1.21 10.51 -5.85
CA PRO A 46 -2.23 11.05 -6.77
C PRO A 46 -2.03 10.67 -8.26
N LEU A 47 -0.79 10.42 -8.68
CA LEU A 47 -0.43 10.13 -10.08
C LEU A 47 0.04 8.70 -10.34
N TYR A 48 0.43 7.97 -9.29
CA TYR A 48 1.10 6.68 -9.43
C TYR A 48 0.32 5.65 -8.61
N PRO A 49 0.26 4.39 -9.04
CA PRO A 49 -0.45 3.34 -8.33
C PRO A 49 0.37 2.83 -7.14
N ILE A 50 0.71 3.76 -6.23
CA ILE A 50 1.55 3.52 -5.07
C ILE A 50 0.76 3.88 -3.83
N LEU A 51 0.71 2.95 -2.88
CA LEU A 51 0.18 3.18 -1.54
C LEU A 51 1.32 3.07 -0.54
N VAL A 52 1.36 4.00 0.41
CA VAL A 52 2.28 3.95 1.55
C VAL A 52 1.46 3.72 2.79
N SER A 53 1.94 2.85 3.67
CA SER A 53 1.31 2.57 4.97
C SER A 53 2.36 2.62 6.07
N SER A 54 2.00 3.22 7.20
CA SER A 54 2.86 3.36 8.38
C SER A 54 2.25 2.64 9.58
N SER A 55 3.09 1.95 10.34
CA SER A 55 2.70 1.13 11.49
C SER A 55 3.45 1.52 12.76
N TRP A 56 2.88 1.15 13.90
CA TRP A 56 3.51 1.29 15.22
C TRP A 56 4.72 0.37 15.44
N ASP A 57 4.93 -0.62 14.58
CA ASP A 57 6.14 -1.46 14.58
C ASP A 57 7.41 -0.69 14.17
N GLY A 58 7.28 0.58 13.77
CA GLY A 58 8.38 1.42 13.32
C GLY A 58 8.77 1.19 11.86
N THR A 59 7.99 0.40 11.13
CA THR A 59 8.18 0.14 9.71
C THR A 59 7.20 0.92 8.84
N VAL A 60 7.63 1.18 7.61
CA VAL A 60 6.81 1.80 6.57
C VAL A 60 6.84 0.86 5.38
N ALA A 61 5.64 0.46 4.94
CA ALA A 61 5.46 -0.41 3.81
C ALA A 61 5.01 0.39 2.60
N ARG A 62 5.68 0.15 1.46
CA ARG A 62 5.32 0.70 0.17
C ARG A 62 4.74 -0.42 -0.69
N TRP A 63 3.56 -0.17 -1.22
CA TRP A 63 2.79 -1.09 -2.04
C TRP A 63 2.66 -0.53 -3.43
N GLU A 64 2.91 -1.36 -4.44
CA GLU A 64 2.68 -1.00 -5.84
C GLU A 64 1.57 -1.87 -6.42
N PHE A 65 0.67 -1.22 -7.18
CA PHE A 65 -0.42 -1.87 -7.89
C PHE A 65 -0.11 -1.85 -9.38
N PRO A 66 0.30 -2.98 -9.99
CA PRO A 66 0.66 -3.00 -11.39
C PRO A 66 -0.54 -2.87 -12.37
N GLY A 67 -1.79 -2.87 -11.89
CA GLY A 67 -2.99 -2.73 -12.72
C GLY A 67 -4.15 -3.59 -12.23
N ASP A 68 -5.33 -3.34 -12.83
CA ASP A 68 -6.72 -3.59 -12.39
C ASP A 68 -7.12 -4.99 -11.85
N ASP A 69 -6.21 -5.95 -11.73
CA ASP A 69 -6.56 -7.32 -11.30
C ASP A 69 -5.41 -8.05 -10.59
N GLN A 70 -4.40 -7.31 -10.13
CA GLN A 70 -3.22 -7.89 -9.48
C GLN A 70 -3.13 -7.47 -8.02
N VAL A 71 -2.78 -8.43 -7.17
CA VAL A 71 -2.58 -8.19 -5.74
C VAL A 71 -1.43 -7.18 -5.53
N PRO A 72 -1.64 -6.14 -4.71
CA PRO A 72 -0.59 -5.20 -4.36
C PRO A 72 0.61 -5.92 -3.77
N THR A 73 1.78 -5.66 -4.33
CA THR A 73 3.03 -6.31 -3.92
C THR A 73 3.85 -5.35 -3.07
N LEU A 74 4.42 -5.86 -1.98
CA LEU A 74 5.35 -5.10 -1.15
C LEU A 74 6.60 -4.78 -1.95
N MET A 75 6.87 -3.50 -2.15
CA MET A 75 8.08 -3.08 -2.81
C MET A 75 9.26 -3.18 -1.84
N ARG A 76 10.13 -4.15 -2.07
CA ARG A 76 11.37 -4.27 -1.29
C ARG A 76 12.32 -3.13 -1.66
N PRO A 77 12.98 -2.48 -0.69
CA PRO A 77 14.00 -1.49 -0.98
C PRO A 77 15.05 -2.12 -1.91
N LYS A 78 15.35 -1.45 -3.03
CA LYS A 78 16.50 -1.83 -3.85
C LYS A 78 17.74 -1.64 -2.98
N LEU A 79 18.30 -2.73 -2.45
CA LEU A 79 19.58 -2.72 -1.74
C LEU A 79 20.62 -2.13 -2.70
N ARG A 80 20.98 -0.86 -2.49
CA ARG A 80 22.17 -0.32 -3.16
C ARG A 80 23.36 -1.01 -2.51
N PRO A 81 24.24 -1.67 -3.27
CA PRO A 81 25.46 -2.21 -2.69
C PRO A 81 26.19 -1.05 -2.01
N ARG A 82 26.50 -1.21 -0.72
CA ARG A 82 27.34 -0.24 -0.01
C ARG A 82 28.66 -0.15 -0.77
N ARG A 83 28.92 0.99 -1.41
CA ARG A 83 30.24 1.28 -1.96
C ARG A 83 31.19 1.35 -0.77
N VAL A 84 32.01 0.32 -0.62
CA VAL A 84 33.17 0.34 0.27
C VAL A 84 34.22 1.18 -0.46
N PHE A 85 34.56 2.34 0.10
CA PHE A 85 35.72 3.10 -0.32
C PHE A 85 36.91 2.60 0.50
N TYR A 86 37.97 2.18 -0.18
CA TYR A 86 39.29 1.85 0.38
C TYR A 86 40.25 3.03 0.21
#